data_AF-A0A7V7D4A5-F1
#
_entry.id   AF-A0A7V7D4A5-F1
#
_cell.length_a   1.000
_cell.length_b   1.000
_cell.length_c   1.000
_cell.angle_alpha   90.00
_cell.angle_beta   90.00
_cell.angle_gamma   90.00
#
_symmetry.space_group_name_H-M   'P 1'
#
loop_
_entity.id
_entity.type
_entity.pdbx_description
1 polymer ?
#
loop_
_entity_poly.entity_id
_entity_poly.type
_entity_poly.pdbx_seq_one_letter_code
_entity_poly.pdbx_strand_id
1 'polypeptide(L)'
;MSTIRNTRRDFLKQSMCLGAAAITAGPLGKVLTVAAEKPGSGMRFGLVTYQWGRDWDLPTLIANCERTGVLGVELRTQHAHNVESGLNTQQRRDVKKRFDNSGVTLVGLGTNFAFHHADPARLARDIEGAKQYIRLSRDVGGTGVKVKPNDLPKNVSREKTIEQIGTSLNQLGRFGADFGQKIRLEVHGGCSPLPIIKGIMDVADNPNVGVCWNCNSQDLQGDGLEHNFDLVKDRFGDTVHIRELNIGSYPYQELMNLLVGMDYAGWILLEARTKPKDRIKALIEQRQVFGRMIAKAQAVGAITRNVRINDVDKKLRVEINGKLFTEYNYQDVPRPFFYPVIGPTGVPIIRHWPMKEGKDETQDHRHHRSLWFTHGEVNGVDFWSEGSRSGKIVHDKFVQISSGRKVGIIQSRNKWVARDGKVICTDTRTHRFYNRPDGQIMDFEITIHASHGKVVMGDTKEGSMAIRLAPTMRVDGKVGKGHIINSEGNRDGAAWGKRAAWCDYFGPVEGQIVGVAIFDHPTNPKHPTWWHVRTYGLFAANPFGVHNFEGKPKGTGDITIPDGKSLTFRYRLYFHKGDEKQAKVAEHYREYAAIKPAK
;
A
#
# COMPACT_ATOMS: atom_id res chain seq x y z
N MET A 1 -28.57 16.96 -64.28
CA MET A 1 -28.08 15.65 -63.80
C MET A 1 -27.03 15.88 -62.72
N SER A 2 -27.19 15.16 -61.61
CA SER A 2 -26.25 14.91 -60.50
C SER A 2 -25.76 16.08 -59.63
N THR A 3 -26.35 16.17 -58.45
CA THR A 3 -25.89 16.85 -57.24
C THR A 3 -24.78 16.06 -56.55
N ILE A 4 -23.62 16.68 -56.29
CA ILE A 4 -22.59 16.10 -55.40
C ILE A 4 -22.69 16.76 -54.03
N ARG A 5 -23.06 15.95 -53.02
CA ARG A 5 -23.07 16.29 -51.59
C ARG A 5 -21.65 16.17 -51.04
N ASN A 6 -21.07 17.27 -50.56
CA ASN A 6 -19.87 17.23 -49.71
C ASN A 6 -20.30 17.05 -48.25
N THR A 7 -19.73 16.06 -47.56
CA THR A 7 -20.02 15.79 -46.15
C THR A 7 -18.86 16.25 -45.25
N ARG A 8 -19.14 16.50 -43.96
CA ARG A 8 -18.18 16.96 -42.92
C ARG A 8 -16.94 16.07 -42.72
N ARG A 9 -16.86 14.90 -43.37
CA ARG A 9 -15.70 14.00 -43.34
C ARG A 9 -14.55 14.46 -44.25
N ASP A 10 -14.82 15.26 -45.27
CA ASP A 10 -13.78 15.70 -46.22
C ASP A 10 -13.01 16.94 -45.74
N PHE A 11 -13.62 17.74 -44.84
CA PHE A 11 -12.96 18.90 -44.22
C PHE A 11 -11.90 18.52 -43.17
N LEU A 12 -11.99 17.34 -42.56
CA LEU A 12 -11.05 16.88 -41.54
C LEU A 12 -9.82 16.15 -42.09
N LYS A 13 -9.79 15.84 -43.40
CA LYS A 13 -8.63 15.17 -44.04
C LYS A 13 -7.63 16.14 -44.68
N GLN A 14 -7.98 17.40 -44.88
CA GLN A 14 -7.09 18.40 -45.51
C GLN A 14 -6.34 19.31 -44.51
N SER A 15 -6.65 19.26 -43.21
CA SER A 15 -5.99 20.09 -42.20
C SER A 15 -4.76 19.46 -41.53
N MET A 16 -4.33 18.26 -41.97
CA MET A 16 -3.24 17.51 -41.34
C MET A 16 -1.92 17.44 -42.15
N CYS A 17 -1.83 18.10 -43.31
CA CYS A 17 -0.66 17.96 -44.19
C CYS A 17 0.08 19.25 -44.55
N LEU A 18 -0.14 20.37 -43.86
CA LEU A 18 0.63 21.60 -44.10
C LEU A 18 1.06 22.21 -42.76
N GLY A 19 2.28 21.86 -42.34
CA GLY A 19 2.91 22.46 -41.15
C GLY A 19 4.21 21.80 -40.72
N ALA A 20 4.96 21.19 -41.65
CA ALA A 20 6.30 20.68 -41.40
C ALA A 20 7.28 21.31 -42.40
N ALA A 21 7.53 22.61 -42.26
CA ALA A 21 8.72 23.28 -42.81
C ALA A 21 8.89 24.67 -42.16
N ALA A 22 10.13 24.95 -41.74
CA ALA A 22 10.66 26.23 -41.24
C ALA A 22 10.27 26.65 -39.81
N ILE A 23 11.02 26.16 -38.81
CA ILE A 23 11.30 26.94 -37.60
C ILE A 23 12.79 27.29 -37.62
N THR A 24 13.05 28.53 -38.06
CA THR A 24 14.32 29.22 -37.88
C THR A 24 14.57 29.45 -36.39
N ALA A 25 15.78 29.15 -35.94
CA ALA A 25 16.25 29.33 -34.58
C ALA A 25 16.15 30.80 -34.13
N GLY A 26 15.50 31.03 -32.98
CA GLY A 26 15.47 32.32 -32.28
C GLY A 26 15.07 32.12 -30.81
N PRO A 27 15.69 32.80 -29.84
CA PRO A 27 15.55 32.50 -28.42
C PRO A 27 14.33 33.23 -27.83
N LEU A 28 13.12 32.87 -28.24
CA LEU A 28 11.86 33.32 -27.61
C LEU A 28 10.64 32.53 -28.14
N GLY A 29 10.76 31.20 -28.20
CA GLY A 29 9.64 30.31 -28.48
C GLY A 29 9.04 29.78 -27.18
N LYS A 30 7.90 30.34 -26.74
CA LYS A 30 7.10 29.80 -25.64
C LYS A 30 6.70 28.36 -25.95
N VAL A 31 7.34 27.41 -25.28
CA VAL A 31 6.87 26.02 -25.21
C VAL A 31 5.59 26.04 -24.37
N LEU A 32 4.43 25.87 -25.01
CA LEU A 32 3.21 25.45 -24.33
C LEU A 32 3.36 23.98 -23.95
N THR A 33 4.09 23.71 -22.86
CA THR A 33 3.93 22.46 -22.13
C THR A 33 2.53 22.47 -21.53
N VAL A 34 1.61 21.66 -22.06
CA VAL A 34 0.41 21.25 -21.32
C VAL A 34 0.94 20.45 -20.13
N ALA A 35 1.08 21.10 -18.97
CA ALA A 35 1.40 20.40 -17.74
C ALA A 35 0.28 19.38 -17.50
N ALA A 36 0.64 18.10 -17.37
CA ALA A 36 -0.32 17.07 -16.99
C ALA A 36 -1.00 17.49 -15.67
N GLU A 37 -2.34 17.48 -15.62
CA GLU A 37 -3.07 17.79 -14.40
C GLU A 37 -2.65 16.84 -13.28
N LYS A 38 -2.47 17.37 -12.07
CA LYS A 38 -2.06 16.55 -10.92
C LYS A 38 -3.20 15.58 -10.54
N PRO A 39 -2.91 14.37 -10.03
CA PRO A 39 -3.95 13.49 -9.54
C PRO A 39 -4.89 14.18 -8.53
N GLY A 40 -6.17 13.92 -8.62
CA GLY A 40 -7.22 14.50 -7.80
C GLY A 40 -7.58 15.95 -8.16
N SER A 41 -7.03 16.53 -9.24
CA SER A 41 -7.38 17.89 -9.67
C SER A 41 -8.83 18.05 -10.11
N GLY A 42 -9.50 16.94 -10.47
CA GLY A 42 -10.92 16.92 -10.81
C GLY A 42 -11.88 16.97 -9.60
N MET A 43 -11.39 16.83 -8.36
CA MET A 43 -12.26 16.87 -7.19
C MET A 43 -12.86 18.26 -6.97
N ARG A 44 -14.15 18.29 -6.63
CA ARG A 44 -14.89 19.53 -6.37
C ARG A 44 -15.51 19.54 -4.98
N PHE A 45 -15.55 20.69 -4.34
CA PHE A 45 -16.10 20.84 -3.00
C PHE A 45 -17.55 21.35 -3.05
N GLY A 46 -18.44 20.72 -2.28
CA GLY A 46 -19.86 21.06 -2.24
C GLY A 46 -20.48 20.92 -0.85
N LEU A 47 -21.80 21.08 -0.80
CA LEU A 47 -22.61 21.09 0.42
C LEU A 47 -23.77 20.10 0.30
N VAL A 48 -23.99 19.29 1.33
CA VAL A 48 -25.30 18.66 1.56
C VAL A 48 -26.12 19.64 2.40
N THR A 49 -27.37 19.94 2.02
CA THR A 49 -28.21 20.94 2.73
C THR A 49 -28.66 20.52 4.13
N TYR A 50 -27.95 19.61 4.81
CA TYR A 50 -28.23 19.17 6.18
C TYR A 50 -28.14 20.33 7.18
N GLN A 51 -27.51 20.19 8.35
CA GLN A 51 -27.71 21.19 9.42
C GLN A 51 -27.44 22.64 8.99
N TRP A 52 -26.50 22.86 8.07
CA TRP A 52 -26.12 24.21 7.66
C TRP A 52 -26.98 24.80 6.53
N GLY A 53 -27.70 23.99 5.76
CA GLY A 53 -28.55 24.47 4.65
C GLY A 53 -30.05 24.24 4.84
N ARG A 54 -30.46 23.56 5.91
CA ARG A 54 -31.81 23.00 6.05
C ARG A 54 -32.95 24.02 6.08
N ASP A 55 -32.66 25.22 6.57
CA ASP A 55 -33.59 26.33 6.83
C ASP A 55 -33.42 27.46 5.81
N TRP A 56 -32.58 27.29 4.80
CA TRP A 56 -32.47 28.23 3.69
C TRP A 56 -33.49 27.88 2.61
N ASP A 57 -34.28 28.87 2.20
CA ASP A 57 -35.04 28.77 0.96
C ASP A 57 -34.10 28.66 -0.25
N LEU A 58 -34.64 28.26 -1.40
CA LEU A 58 -33.82 28.00 -2.58
C LEU A 58 -33.02 29.23 -3.06
N PRO A 59 -33.59 30.45 -3.14
CA PRO A 59 -32.82 31.65 -3.48
C PRO A 59 -31.68 31.94 -2.49
N THR A 60 -31.95 31.86 -1.18
CA THR A 60 -30.94 32.11 -0.13
C THR A 60 -29.84 31.07 -0.17
N LEU A 61 -30.19 29.79 -0.38
CA LEU A 61 -29.24 28.70 -0.52
C LEU A 61 -28.27 28.96 -1.68
N ILE A 62 -28.78 29.28 -2.87
CA ILE A 62 -27.95 29.55 -4.05
C ILE A 62 -27.04 30.75 -3.79
N ALA A 63 -27.59 31.87 -3.30
CA ALA A 63 -26.81 33.07 -3.01
C ALA A 63 -25.70 32.82 -1.96
N ASN A 64 -25.97 31.98 -0.95
CA ASN A 64 -24.99 31.60 0.05
C ASN A 64 -23.90 30.70 -0.52
N CYS A 65 -24.24 29.74 -1.38
CA CYS A 65 -23.28 28.91 -2.11
C CYS A 65 -22.36 29.75 -3.00
N GLU A 66 -22.91 30.72 -3.74
CA GLU A 66 -22.11 31.64 -4.56
C GLU A 66 -21.17 32.50 -3.72
N ARG A 67 -21.69 33.11 -2.64
CA ARG A 67 -20.89 33.94 -1.73
C ARG A 67 -19.73 33.19 -1.07
N THR A 68 -19.92 31.90 -0.81
CA THR A 68 -18.89 31.06 -0.17
C THR A 68 -17.93 30.42 -1.18
N GLY A 69 -18.31 30.40 -2.47
CA GLY A 69 -17.64 29.65 -3.52
C GLY A 69 -17.74 28.13 -3.34
N VAL A 70 -18.76 27.65 -2.61
CA VAL A 70 -19.13 26.23 -2.49
C VAL A 70 -20.21 25.95 -3.53
N LEU A 71 -19.76 25.61 -4.74
CA LEU A 71 -20.56 25.67 -5.96
C LEU A 71 -21.23 24.33 -6.35
N GLY A 72 -21.33 23.38 -5.42
CA GLY A 72 -22.09 22.15 -5.62
C GLY A 72 -23.03 21.92 -4.45
N VAL A 73 -24.27 21.51 -4.73
CA VAL A 73 -25.25 21.25 -3.67
C VAL A 73 -26.00 19.93 -3.88
N GLU A 74 -26.08 19.11 -2.84
CA GLU A 74 -27.05 18.02 -2.69
C GLU A 74 -28.20 18.49 -1.79
N LEU A 75 -29.41 18.51 -2.34
CA LEU A 75 -30.61 18.95 -1.64
C LEU A 75 -31.24 17.79 -0.87
N ARG A 76 -31.17 17.81 0.46
CA ARG A 76 -31.92 16.90 1.33
C ARG A 76 -33.42 17.17 1.21
N THR A 77 -34.22 16.10 1.18
CA THR A 77 -35.68 16.21 1.20
C THR A 77 -36.19 16.81 2.51
N GLN A 78 -37.37 17.44 2.47
CA GLN A 78 -38.10 18.04 3.59
C GLN A 78 -37.43 19.28 4.21
N HIS A 79 -36.60 19.97 3.45
CA HIS A 79 -35.92 21.20 3.88
C HIS A 79 -36.56 22.45 3.26
N ALA A 80 -36.22 23.63 3.80
CA ALA A 80 -36.86 24.90 3.46
C ALA A 80 -36.72 25.32 1.98
N HIS A 81 -35.74 24.78 1.25
CA HIS A 81 -35.65 24.99 -0.20
C HIS A 81 -36.81 24.35 -0.98
N ASN A 82 -37.56 23.42 -0.36
CA ASN A 82 -38.83 22.86 -0.84
C ASN A 82 -38.76 22.27 -2.27
N VAL A 83 -37.69 21.53 -2.56
CA VAL A 83 -37.51 20.84 -3.85
C VAL A 83 -37.90 19.38 -3.66
N GLU A 84 -39.20 19.13 -3.76
CA GLU A 84 -39.84 17.85 -3.42
C GLU A 84 -40.58 17.24 -4.61
N SER A 85 -40.90 15.93 -4.54
CA SER A 85 -41.55 15.20 -5.65
C SER A 85 -42.93 15.73 -6.03
N GLY A 86 -43.59 16.46 -5.12
CA GLY A 86 -44.89 17.09 -5.34
C GLY A 86 -44.86 18.34 -6.24
N LEU A 87 -43.68 18.86 -6.60
CA LEU A 87 -43.60 20.01 -7.51
C LEU A 87 -44.21 19.69 -8.88
N ASN A 88 -45.02 20.62 -9.40
CA ASN A 88 -45.56 20.53 -10.76
C ASN A 88 -44.49 20.87 -11.82
N THR A 89 -44.81 20.64 -13.09
CA THR A 89 -43.86 20.81 -14.21
C THR A 89 -43.31 22.23 -14.31
N GLN A 90 -44.11 23.27 -14.04
CA GLN A 90 -43.64 24.65 -14.08
C GLN A 90 -42.66 24.92 -12.95
N GLN A 91 -42.99 24.51 -11.72
CA GLN A 91 -42.13 24.67 -10.56
C GLN A 91 -40.79 23.96 -10.74
N ARG A 92 -40.78 22.75 -11.32
CA ARG A 92 -39.52 22.01 -11.62
C ARG A 92 -38.65 22.78 -12.62
N ARG A 93 -39.25 23.33 -13.68
CA ARG A 93 -38.54 24.20 -14.64
C ARG A 93 -37.99 25.46 -13.96
N ASP A 94 -38.73 26.06 -13.05
CA ASP A 94 -38.30 27.25 -12.32
C ASP A 94 -37.10 26.94 -11.40
N VAL A 95 -37.12 25.78 -10.71
CA VAL A 95 -35.96 25.30 -9.94
C VAL A 95 -34.75 25.11 -10.85
N LYS A 96 -34.91 24.40 -11.98
CA LYS A 96 -33.83 24.19 -12.94
C LYS A 96 -33.25 25.52 -13.42
N LYS A 97 -34.11 26.45 -13.83
CA LYS A 97 -33.71 27.77 -14.32
C LYS A 97 -32.91 28.56 -13.27
N ARG A 98 -33.24 28.43 -11.98
CA ARG A 98 -32.47 29.08 -10.90
C ARG A 98 -31.05 28.55 -10.81
N PHE A 99 -30.85 27.24 -10.91
CA PHE A 99 -29.50 26.65 -10.94
C PHE A 99 -28.76 26.99 -12.22
N ASP A 100 -29.40 26.86 -13.39
CA ASP A 100 -28.81 27.21 -14.70
C ASP A 100 -28.36 28.68 -14.77
N ASN A 101 -29.06 29.58 -14.08
CA ASN A 101 -28.75 31.00 -14.01
C ASN A 101 -27.75 31.38 -12.90
N SER A 102 -27.19 30.39 -12.19
CA SER A 102 -26.26 30.59 -11.08
C SER A 102 -24.91 29.91 -11.34
N GLY A 103 -23.90 30.25 -10.54
CA GLY A 103 -22.64 29.49 -10.51
C GLY A 103 -22.73 28.13 -9.81
N VAL A 104 -23.90 27.75 -9.28
CA VAL A 104 -24.07 26.59 -8.40
C VAL A 104 -24.60 25.39 -9.19
N THR A 105 -23.88 24.28 -9.10
CA THR A 105 -24.31 22.98 -9.64
C THR A 105 -25.25 22.28 -8.66
N LEU A 106 -26.45 21.93 -9.13
CA LEU A 106 -27.28 20.95 -8.43
C LEU A 106 -26.69 19.55 -8.64
N VAL A 107 -26.04 19.00 -7.62
CA VAL A 107 -25.43 17.67 -7.67
C VAL A 107 -26.51 16.60 -7.69
N GLY A 108 -27.56 16.77 -6.89
CA GLY A 108 -28.69 15.84 -6.85
C GLY A 108 -29.55 15.99 -5.61
N LEU A 109 -30.38 14.98 -5.37
CA LEU A 109 -31.34 14.95 -4.26
C LEU A 109 -30.94 13.89 -3.23
N GLY A 110 -30.79 14.32 -1.98
CA GLY A 110 -30.43 13.48 -0.84
C GLY A 110 -31.64 12.90 -0.14
N THR A 111 -32.09 11.71 -0.56
CA THR A 111 -33.29 11.07 -0.02
C THR A 111 -32.98 10.21 1.22
N ASN A 112 -34.06 9.73 1.88
CA ASN A 112 -34.01 8.78 2.98
C ASN A 112 -34.58 7.38 2.62
N PHE A 113 -34.83 7.11 1.33
CA PHE A 113 -35.36 5.81 0.90
C PHE A 113 -34.36 4.69 1.16
N ALA A 114 -34.93 3.55 1.56
CA ALA A 114 -34.30 2.47 2.29
C ALA A 114 -34.75 1.11 1.75
N PHE A 115 -33.85 0.12 1.66
CA PHE A 115 -34.16 -1.14 0.96
C PHE A 115 -34.02 -2.41 1.79
N HIS A 116 -33.75 -2.28 3.10
CA HIS A 116 -33.66 -3.40 4.04
C HIS A 116 -35.03 -3.90 4.56
N HIS A 117 -36.14 -3.29 4.15
CA HIS A 117 -37.45 -3.54 4.74
C HIS A 117 -37.93 -4.97 4.51
N ALA A 118 -38.23 -5.70 5.60
CA ALA A 118 -38.80 -7.05 5.55
C ALA A 118 -40.27 -7.06 5.07
N ASP A 119 -41.00 -5.95 5.26
CA ASP A 119 -42.34 -5.76 4.70
C ASP A 119 -42.23 -5.44 3.19
N PRO A 120 -42.71 -6.34 2.30
CA PRO A 120 -42.63 -6.12 0.85
C PRO A 120 -43.39 -4.89 0.38
N ALA A 121 -44.50 -4.53 1.03
CA ALA A 121 -45.29 -3.35 0.66
C ALA A 121 -44.53 -2.06 1.00
N ARG A 122 -43.81 -2.04 2.13
CA ARG A 122 -42.92 -0.92 2.48
C ARG A 122 -41.74 -0.81 1.52
N LEU A 123 -41.09 -1.94 1.20
CA LEU A 123 -40.00 -1.96 0.23
C LEU A 123 -40.45 -1.40 -1.14
N ALA A 124 -41.60 -1.85 -1.65
CA ALA A 124 -42.15 -1.37 -2.91
C ALA A 124 -42.44 0.14 -2.90
N ARG A 125 -42.99 0.67 -1.78
CA ARG A 125 -43.22 2.12 -1.62
C ARG A 125 -41.92 2.92 -1.64
N ASP A 126 -40.87 2.46 -0.96
CA ASP A 126 -39.57 3.13 -0.94
C ASP A 126 -38.89 3.11 -2.32
N ILE A 127 -39.00 2.01 -3.06
CA ILE A 127 -38.51 1.92 -4.44
C ILE A 127 -39.26 2.91 -5.35
N GLU A 128 -40.60 2.98 -5.28
CA GLU A 128 -41.34 3.93 -6.13
C GLU A 128 -41.08 5.39 -5.71
N GLY A 129 -40.96 5.65 -4.41
CA GLY A 129 -40.55 6.96 -3.89
C GLY A 129 -39.19 7.39 -4.45
N ALA A 130 -38.20 6.48 -4.45
CA ALA A 130 -36.90 6.75 -5.06
C ALA A 130 -37.01 7.04 -6.56
N LYS A 131 -37.85 6.30 -7.31
CA LYS A 131 -38.11 6.57 -8.74
C LYS A 131 -38.75 7.94 -8.98
N GLN A 132 -39.65 8.39 -8.12
CA GLN A 132 -40.20 9.75 -8.22
C GLN A 132 -39.11 10.82 -8.05
N TYR A 133 -38.17 10.60 -7.12
CA TYR A 133 -37.03 11.51 -6.93
C TYR A 133 -35.99 11.44 -8.04
N ILE A 134 -35.83 10.29 -8.71
CA ILE A 134 -35.02 10.18 -9.93
C ILE A 134 -35.61 11.07 -11.03
N ARG A 135 -36.92 11.00 -11.26
CA ARG A 135 -37.62 11.87 -12.22
C ARG A 135 -37.47 13.34 -11.84
N LEU A 136 -37.71 13.67 -10.57
CA LEU A 136 -37.56 15.03 -10.08
C LEU A 136 -36.13 15.55 -10.30
N SER A 137 -35.11 14.79 -9.91
CA SER A 137 -33.71 15.20 -10.04
C SER A 137 -33.37 15.54 -11.48
N ARG A 138 -33.78 14.71 -12.46
CA ARG A 138 -33.67 15.06 -13.89
C ARG A 138 -34.34 16.38 -14.22
N ASP A 139 -35.60 16.54 -13.83
CA ASP A 139 -36.41 17.70 -14.20
C ASP A 139 -35.86 19.02 -13.63
N VAL A 140 -35.24 18.97 -12.46
CA VAL A 140 -34.62 20.13 -11.81
C VAL A 140 -33.15 20.34 -12.16
N GLY A 141 -32.58 19.50 -13.04
CA GLY A 141 -31.20 19.62 -13.54
C GLY A 141 -30.12 18.93 -12.69
N GLY A 142 -30.50 18.07 -11.75
CA GLY A 142 -29.58 17.22 -11.01
C GLY A 142 -29.01 16.07 -11.84
N THR A 143 -27.98 15.41 -11.29
CA THR A 143 -27.28 14.30 -11.98
C THR A 143 -27.50 12.94 -11.31
N GLY A 144 -28.16 12.92 -10.16
CA GLY A 144 -28.48 11.67 -9.48
C GLY A 144 -29.25 11.86 -8.19
N VAL A 145 -29.48 10.74 -7.52
CA VAL A 145 -30.19 10.67 -6.25
C VAL A 145 -29.37 9.83 -5.28
N LYS A 146 -29.19 10.36 -4.06
CA LYS A 146 -28.62 9.59 -2.96
C LYS A 146 -29.72 8.84 -2.22
N VAL A 147 -29.48 7.57 -1.97
CA VAL A 147 -30.33 6.62 -1.23
C VAL A 147 -29.52 5.96 -0.12
N LYS A 148 -30.17 5.19 0.76
CA LYS A 148 -29.50 4.50 1.87
C LYS A 148 -29.74 2.99 1.78
N PRO A 149 -28.79 2.16 2.24
CA PRO A 149 -29.05 0.74 2.44
C PRO A 149 -29.99 0.56 3.64
N ASN A 150 -29.55 1.20 4.76
CA ASN A 150 -29.93 1.07 6.17
C ASN A 150 -30.28 -0.36 6.61
N ASP A 151 -30.71 -0.56 7.85
CA ASP A 151 -30.15 -1.53 8.81
C ASP A 151 -30.25 -3.04 8.51
N LEU A 152 -29.88 -3.88 9.48
CA LEU A 152 -30.01 -5.34 9.41
C LEU A 152 -31.18 -5.80 10.30
N PRO A 153 -32.37 -6.12 9.74
CA PRO A 153 -33.50 -6.62 10.51
C PRO A 153 -33.16 -7.90 11.27
N LYS A 154 -33.57 -8.01 12.54
CA LYS A 154 -33.28 -9.20 13.36
C LYS A 154 -33.97 -10.48 12.87
N ASN A 155 -35.08 -10.34 12.15
CA ASN A 155 -35.91 -11.45 11.67
C ASN A 155 -35.58 -11.89 10.24
N VAL A 156 -34.58 -11.28 9.59
CA VAL A 156 -34.12 -11.64 8.25
C VAL A 156 -32.61 -11.87 8.32
N SER A 157 -32.09 -12.89 7.63
CA SER A 157 -30.64 -13.10 7.64
C SER A 157 -29.91 -11.93 7.00
N ARG A 158 -28.64 -11.73 7.41
CA ARG A 158 -27.79 -10.69 6.86
C ARG A 158 -27.63 -10.84 5.35
N GLU A 159 -27.43 -12.06 4.88
CA GLU A 159 -27.21 -12.37 3.46
C GLU A 159 -28.44 -12.03 2.62
N LYS A 160 -29.64 -12.39 3.09
CA LYS A 160 -30.90 -12.04 2.41
C LYS A 160 -31.15 -10.53 2.39
N THR A 161 -30.79 -9.84 3.48
CA THR A 161 -30.89 -8.37 3.54
C THR A 161 -29.95 -7.71 2.53
N ILE A 162 -28.70 -8.20 2.44
CA ILE A 162 -27.71 -7.74 1.46
C ILE A 162 -28.21 -7.95 0.03
N GLU A 163 -28.71 -9.14 -0.28
CA GLU A 163 -29.23 -9.50 -1.60
C GLU A 163 -30.44 -8.64 -1.99
N GLN A 164 -31.36 -8.39 -1.06
CA GLN A 164 -32.54 -7.55 -1.28
C GLN A 164 -32.16 -6.10 -1.58
N ILE A 165 -31.23 -5.53 -0.79
CA ILE A 165 -30.75 -4.16 -1.02
C ILE A 165 -30.07 -4.08 -2.39
N GLY A 166 -29.17 -5.02 -2.71
CA GLY A 166 -28.47 -5.05 -3.99
C GLY A 166 -29.42 -5.17 -5.18
N THR A 167 -30.43 -6.03 -5.08
CA THR A 167 -31.45 -6.22 -6.13
C THR A 167 -32.28 -4.96 -6.35
N SER A 168 -32.66 -4.29 -5.25
CA SER A 168 -33.43 -3.04 -5.28
C SER A 168 -32.61 -1.92 -5.93
N LEU A 169 -31.31 -1.84 -5.64
CA LEU A 169 -30.38 -0.91 -6.29
C LEU A 169 -30.22 -1.20 -7.77
N ASN A 170 -30.18 -2.47 -8.19
CA ASN A 170 -30.15 -2.82 -9.61
C ASN A 170 -31.43 -2.39 -10.35
N GLN A 171 -32.60 -2.50 -9.69
CA GLN A 171 -33.85 -1.98 -10.25
C GLN A 171 -33.79 -0.44 -10.42
N LEU A 172 -33.31 0.28 -9.41
CA LEU A 172 -33.16 1.73 -9.48
C LEU A 172 -32.06 2.15 -10.46
N GLY A 173 -30.98 1.39 -10.57
CA GLY A 173 -29.88 1.64 -11.50
C GLY A 173 -30.35 1.59 -12.96
N ARG A 174 -31.12 0.55 -13.32
CA ARG A 174 -31.76 0.42 -14.64
C ARG A 174 -32.72 1.56 -14.90
N PHE A 175 -33.62 1.84 -13.95
CA PHE A 175 -34.58 2.93 -14.08
C PHE A 175 -33.88 4.28 -14.24
N GLY A 176 -32.87 4.58 -13.41
CA GLY A 176 -32.11 5.84 -13.48
C GLY A 176 -31.34 6.02 -14.78
N ALA A 177 -30.88 4.93 -15.40
CA ALA A 177 -30.16 4.99 -16.66
C ALA A 177 -31.02 5.58 -17.78
N ASP A 178 -32.32 5.26 -17.82
CA ASP A 178 -33.28 5.82 -18.79
C ASP A 178 -33.46 7.35 -18.65
N PHE A 179 -33.07 7.92 -17.51
CA PHE A 179 -33.16 9.35 -17.20
C PHE A 179 -31.78 10.02 -17.14
N GLY A 180 -30.68 9.28 -17.38
CA GLY A 180 -29.32 9.79 -17.21
C GLY A 180 -28.99 10.17 -15.75
N GLN A 181 -29.60 9.51 -14.78
CA GLN A 181 -29.48 9.82 -13.35
C GLN A 181 -28.74 8.73 -12.59
N LYS A 182 -27.70 9.10 -11.84
CA LYS A 182 -26.93 8.18 -10.99
C LYS A 182 -27.66 7.80 -9.70
N ILE A 183 -27.47 6.57 -9.25
CA ILE A 183 -27.90 6.11 -7.93
C ILE A 183 -26.68 6.05 -7.01
N ARG A 184 -26.71 6.84 -5.94
CA ARG A 184 -25.61 7.00 -4.98
C ARG A 184 -25.99 6.31 -3.68
N LEU A 185 -25.40 5.15 -3.39
CA LEU A 185 -25.65 4.42 -2.16
C LEU A 185 -24.75 4.98 -1.04
N GLU A 186 -25.32 5.74 -0.12
CA GLU A 186 -24.59 6.26 1.04
C GLU A 186 -24.22 5.13 2.01
N VAL A 187 -22.94 5.05 2.40
CA VAL A 187 -22.49 4.15 3.47
C VAL A 187 -23.15 4.60 4.78
N HIS A 188 -24.21 3.90 5.22
CA HIS A 188 -25.11 4.40 6.26
C HIS A 188 -25.77 3.28 7.09
N GLY A 189 -26.11 3.62 8.34
CA GLY A 189 -26.91 2.77 9.25
C GLY A 189 -26.14 1.53 9.74
N GLY A 190 -26.87 0.48 10.13
CA GLY A 190 -26.32 -0.81 10.51
C GLY A 190 -25.55 -1.52 9.40
N CYS A 191 -25.73 -1.10 8.14
CA CYS A 191 -24.96 -1.57 6.99
C CYS A 191 -23.66 -0.79 6.73
N SER A 192 -23.33 0.21 7.54
CA SER A 192 -22.12 1.04 7.36
C SER A 192 -20.78 0.32 7.40
N PRO A 193 -20.59 -0.86 8.05
CA PRO A 193 -19.34 -1.60 7.90
C PRO A 193 -19.05 -1.96 6.43
N LEU A 194 -17.88 -1.57 5.91
CA LEU A 194 -17.56 -1.68 4.49
C LEU A 194 -17.61 -3.11 3.90
N PRO A 195 -17.34 -4.20 4.65
CA PRO A 195 -17.60 -5.54 4.14
C PRO A 195 -19.06 -5.81 3.79
N ILE A 196 -20.02 -5.16 4.47
CA ILE A 196 -21.46 -5.26 4.14
C ILE A 196 -21.74 -4.47 2.87
N ILE A 197 -21.24 -3.23 2.76
CA ILE A 197 -21.39 -2.41 1.56
C ILE A 197 -20.80 -3.12 0.34
N LYS A 198 -19.62 -3.72 0.47
CA LYS A 198 -19.02 -4.55 -0.59
C LYS A 198 -19.98 -5.66 -1.00
N GLY A 199 -20.53 -6.43 -0.06
CA GLY A 199 -21.51 -7.49 -0.36
C GLY A 199 -22.76 -6.97 -1.09
N ILE A 200 -23.27 -5.80 -0.70
CA ILE A 200 -24.40 -5.15 -1.40
C ILE A 200 -24.00 -4.79 -2.82
N MET A 201 -22.80 -4.24 -3.03
CA MET A 201 -22.31 -3.82 -4.34
C MET A 201 -21.93 -5.01 -5.23
N ASP A 202 -21.51 -6.14 -4.66
CA ASP A 202 -21.29 -7.38 -5.40
C ASP A 202 -22.60 -7.89 -6.04
N VAL A 203 -23.75 -7.63 -5.40
CA VAL A 203 -25.08 -7.91 -5.97
C VAL A 203 -25.56 -6.79 -6.89
N ALA A 204 -25.37 -5.51 -6.50
CA ALA A 204 -25.73 -4.35 -7.30
C ALA A 204 -24.67 -4.05 -8.38
N ASP A 205 -24.57 -4.89 -9.39
CA ASP A 205 -23.59 -4.82 -10.48
C ASP A 205 -23.90 -3.76 -11.57
N ASN A 206 -25.05 -3.08 -11.50
CA ASN A 206 -25.41 -2.06 -12.49
C ASN A 206 -24.44 -0.85 -12.44
N PRO A 207 -23.88 -0.41 -13.59
CA PRO A 207 -22.88 0.67 -13.66
C PRO A 207 -23.43 2.07 -13.32
N ASN A 208 -24.75 2.20 -13.20
CA ASN A 208 -25.41 3.42 -12.80
C ASN A 208 -25.55 3.55 -11.27
N VAL A 209 -25.13 2.52 -10.52
CA VAL A 209 -25.10 2.49 -9.05
C VAL A 209 -23.66 2.62 -8.57
N GLY A 210 -23.40 3.61 -7.71
CA GLY A 210 -22.09 3.86 -7.10
C GLY A 210 -22.18 4.07 -5.60
N VAL A 211 -21.07 3.78 -4.90
CA VAL A 211 -20.91 4.01 -3.46
C VAL A 211 -20.68 5.49 -3.19
N CYS A 212 -21.48 6.06 -2.31
CA CYS A 212 -21.24 7.35 -1.68
C CYS A 212 -20.62 7.13 -0.30
N TRP A 213 -19.31 7.27 -0.21
CA TRP A 213 -18.59 7.23 1.07
C TRP A 213 -19.12 8.30 2.04
N ASN A 214 -19.17 8.04 3.36
CA ASN A 214 -19.87 8.94 4.31
C ASN A 214 -19.06 9.37 5.55
N CYS A 215 -17.81 8.93 5.67
CA CYS A 215 -16.94 9.25 6.81
C CYS A 215 -17.54 8.85 8.17
N ASN A 216 -18.00 7.60 8.29
CA ASN A 216 -18.51 7.05 9.54
C ASN A 216 -17.37 6.54 10.43
N SER A 217 -17.57 6.45 11.74
CA SER A 217 -16.54 5.83 12.61
C SER A 217 -16.27 4.36 12.26
N GLN A 218 -17.24 3.66 11.67
CA GLN A 218 -17.13 2.28 11.19
C GLN A 218 -16.06 2.13 10.09
N ASP A 219 -15.77 3.19 9.34
CA ASP A 219 -14.74 3.17 8.30
C ASP A 219 -13.35 2.87 8.88
N LEU A 220 -13.15 3.12 10.18
CA LEU A 220 -11.88 2.94 10.89
C LEU A 220 -11.78 1.60 11.63
N GLN A 221 -12.85 0.81 11.65
CA GLN A 221 -12.89 -0.45 12.39
C GLN A 221 -12.18 -1.58 11.63
N GLY A 222 -11.79 -2.63 12.35
CA GLY A 222 -11.09 -3.79 11.77
C GLY A 222 -9.71 -3.41 11.24
N ASP A 223 -9.44 -3.73 9.98
CA ASP A 223 -8.17 -3.49 9.29
C ASP A 223 -7.91 -1.99 8.96
N GLY A 224 -8.82 -1.10 9.37
CA GLY A 224 -8.65 0.35 9.31
C GLY A 224 -9.10 0.99 7.99
N LEU A 225 -8.95 2.33 7.92
CA LEU A 225 -9.47 3.17 6.85
C LEU A 225 -9.08 2.68 5.45
N GLU A 226 -7.78 2.44 5.22
CA GLU A 226 -7.25 2.11 3.90
C GLU A 226 -7.80 0.77 3.39
N HIS A 227 -7.80 -0.27 4.24
CA HIS A 227 -8.39 -1.56 3.88
C HIS A 227 -9.88 -1.41 3.54
N ASN A 228 -10.64 -0.74 4.40
CA ASN A 228 -12.06 -0.56 4.22
C ASN A 228 -12.39 0.27 2.97
N PHE A 229 -11.57 1.29 2.67
CA PHE A 229 -11.62 2.05 1.43
C PHE A 229 -11.38 1.15 0.22
N ASP A 230 -10.37 0.29 0.26
CA ASP A 230 -10.04 -0.63 -0.85
C ASP A 230 -11.13 -1.65 -1.15
N LEU A 231 -11.93 -2.06 -0.17
CA LEU A 231 -13.04 -2.99 -0.39
C LEU A 231 -14.07 -2.46 -1.39
N VAL A 232 -14.20 -1.13 -1.51
CA VAL A 232 -15.27 -0.48 -2.28
C VAL A 232 -14.78 0.56 -3.28
N LYS A 233 -13.49 0.91 -3.31
CA LYS A 233 -12.95 1.99 -4.16
C LYS A 233 -13.28 1.87 -5.65
N ASP A 234 -13.31 0.65 -6.18
CA ASP A 234 -13.61 0.39 -7.60
C ASP A 234 -15.10 0.59 -7.94
N ARG A 235 -15.93 0.77 -6.90
CA ARG A 235 -17.37 1.04 -6.98
C ARG A 235 -17.72 2.44 -6.49
N PHE A 236 -16.75 3.33 -6.24
CA PHE A 236 -17.04 4.71 -5.86
C PHE A 236 -17.91 5.40 -6.90
N GLY A 237 -18.97 6.05 -6.43
CA GLY A 237 -19.76 6.98 -7.22
C GLY A 237 -19.06 8.33 -7.36
N ASP A 238 -19.79 9.29 -7.89
CA ASP A 238 -19.33 10.66 -8.12
C ASP A 238 -19.55 11.60 -6.91
N THR A 239 -19.89 11.04 -5.74
CA THR A 239 -20.03 11.79 -4.48
C THR A 239 -19.36 11.08 -3.29
N VAL A 240 -18.76 11.87 -2.42
CA VAL A 240 -18.29 11.49 -1.08
C VAL A 240 -18.86 12.50 -0.09
N HIS A 241 -19.49 12.02 0.97
CA HIS A 241 -19.93 12.83 2.09
C HIS A 241 -18.83 12.87 3.16
N ILE A 242 -18.54 14.08 3.62
CA ILE A 242 -17.61 14.35 4.72
C ILE A 242 -18.34 15.12 5.83
N ARG A 243 -17.77 15.15 7.02
CA ARG A 243 -18.13 16.15 8.05
C ARG A 243 -17.16 17.31 8.00
N GLU A 244 -17.29 18.21 8.95
CA GLU A 244 -16.37 19.32 9.11
C GLU A 244 -14.92 18.81 9.28
N LEU A 245 -14.01 19.28 8.40
CA LEU A 245 -12.65 18.78 8.21
C LEU A 245 -11.67 19.18 9.31
N ASN A 246 -12.00 20.22 10.07
CA ASN A 246 -11.16 20.84 11.10
C ASN A 246 -11.58 20.45 12.53
N ILE A 247 -12.53 19.51 12.69
CA ILE A 247 -13.00 19.04 13.99
C ILE A 247 -13.18 17.51 14.01
N GLY A 248 -13.12 16.94 15.22
CA GLY A 248 -13.26 15.50 15.42
C GLY A 248 -11.96 14.74 15.14
N SER A 249 -12.07 13.40 15.13
CA SER A 249 -10.94 12.47 15.05
C SER A 249 -10.89 11.67 13.75
N TYR A 250 -11.77 11.94 12.79
CA TYR A 250 -11.75 11.22 11.51
C TYR A 250 -10.48 11.62 10.72
N PRO A 251 -9.70 10.67 10.19
CA PRO A 251 -8.41 10.94 9.56
C PRO A 251 -8.59 11.49 8.12
N TYR A 252 -9.17 12.68 7.99
CA TYR A 252 -9.49 13.29 6.70
C TYR A 252 -8.28 13.45 5.79
N GLN A 253 -7.11 13.79 6.33
CA GLN A 253 -5.92 13.90 5.49
C GLN A 253 -5.56 12.56 4.84
N GLU A 254 -5.73 11.43 5.55
CA GLU A 254 -5.49 10.10 4.98
C GLU A 254 -6.53 9.76 3.92
N LEU A 255 -7.81 10.09 4.14
CA LEU A 255 -8.85 9.93 3.13
C LEU A 255 -8.54 10.76 1.86
N MET A 256 -8.12 12.02 2.01
CA MET A 256 -7.74 12.86 0.87
C MET A 256 -6.52 12.30 0.13
N ASN A 257 -5.56 11.70 0.84
CA ASN A 257 -4.43 11.02 0.20
C ASN A 257 -4.90 9.81 -0.62
N LEU A 258 -5.86 9.03 -0.12
CA LEU A 258 -6.43 7.88 -0.85
C LEU A 258 -7.20 8.32 -2.10
N LEU A 259 -8.03 9.37 -1.98
CA LEU A 259 -8.80 9.93 -3.09
C LEU A 259 -7.90 10.53 -4.17
N VAL A 260 -6.87 11.29 -3.79
CA VAL A 260 -5.83 11.77 -4.73
C VAL A 260 -5.08 10.58 -5.35
N GLY A 261 -4.77 9.55 -4.57
CA GLY A 261 -4.04 8.36 -5.03
C GLY A 261 -4.79 7.53 -6.07
N MET A 262 -6.12 7.57 -6.09
CA MET A 262 -6.95 6.95 -7.13
C MET A 262 -7.42 7.94 -8.22
N ASP A 263 -6.89 9.16 -8.22
CA ASP A 263 -7.29 10.24 -9.13
C ASP A 263 -8.80 10.48 -9.16
N TYR A 264 -9.42 10.52 -7.98
CA TYR A 264 -10.85 10.74 -7.86
C TYR A 264 -11.27 12.10 -8.44
N ALA A 265 -12.37 12.16 -9.20
CA ALA A 265 -12.86 13.38 -9.88
C ALA A 265 -14.31 13.76 -9.49
N GLY A 266 -14.81 13.22 -8.39
CA GLY A 266 -16.18 13.47 -7.91
C GLY A 266 -16.31 14.67 -6.98
N TRP A 267 -17.50 14.81 -6.41
CA TRP A 267 -17.83 15.83 -5.42
C TRP A 267 -17.53 15.36 -3.99
N ILE A 268 -16.82 16.20 -3.25
CA ILE A 268 -16.63 16.08 -1.79
C ILE A 268 -17.64 17.01 -1.14
N LEU A 269 -18.75 16.44 -0.65
CA LEU A 269 -19.90 17.17 -0.13
C LEU A 269 -19.86 17.22 1.39
N LEU A 270 -19.89 18.43 1.93
CA LEU A 270 -19.95 18.67 3.37
C LEU A 270 -21.36 18.39 3.90
N GLU A 271 -21.53 17.31 4.66
CA GLU A 271 -22.75 17.02 5.44
C GLU A 271 -22.53 17.43 6.91
N ALA A 272 -22.44 18.73 7.14
CA ALA A 272 -22.10 19.30 8.45
C ALA A 272 -23.15 18.99 9.54
N ARG A 273 -22.68 18.82 10.78
CA ARG A 273 -23.49 18.39 11.94
C ARG A 273 -23.40 19.31 13.16
N THR A 274 -22.63 20.39 13.07
CA THR A 274 -22.53 21.43 14.09
C THR A 274 -23.46 22.60 13.79
N LYS A 275 -23.53 23.57 14.71
CA LYS A 275 -24.34 24.79 14.57
C LYS A 275 -23.47 26.04 14.75
N PRO A 276 -22.60 26.39 13.80
CA PRO A 276 -21.78 27.60 13.90
C PRO A 276 -22.69 28.84 13.88
N LYS A 277 -22.30 29.89 14.63
CA LYS A 277 -23.03 31.16 14.64
C LYS A 277 -23.09 31.79 13.26
N ASP A 278 -22.01 31.70 12.49
CA ASP A 278 -21.90 32.17 11.12
C ASP A 278 -21.57 31.01 10.18
N ARG A 279 -22.60 30.50 9.50
CA ARG A 279 -22.49 29.39 8.55
C ARG A 279 -21.76 29.76 7.27
N ILE A 280 -21.77 31.04 6.88
CA ILE A 280 -21.11 31.51 5.66
C ILE A 280 -19.60 31.51 5.86
N LYS A 281 -19.16 32.10 6.98
CA LYS A 281 -17.74 32.06 7.37
C LYS A 281 -17.26 30.61 7.52
N ALA A 282 -18.06 29.76 8.17
CA ALA A 282 -17.72 28.36 8.36
C ALA A 282 -17.59 27.60 7.02
N LEU A 283 -18.48 27.82 6.05
CA LEU A 283 -18.38 27.21 4.71
C LEU A 283 -17.11 27.65 3.96
N ILE A 284 -16.77 28.94 4.02
CA ILE A 284 -15.52 29.46 3.42
C ILE A 284 -14.31 28.76 4.02
N GLU A 285 -14.29 28.62 5.35
CA GLU A 285 -13.22 27.94 6.07
C GLU A 285 -13.10 26.47 5.63
N GLN A 286 -14.20 25.72 5.58
CA GLN A 286 -14.19 24.31 5.17
C GLN A 286 -13.65 24.14 3.74
N ARG A 287 -14.08 25.00 2.80
CA ARG A 287 -13.55 25.01 1.42
C ARG A 287 -12.03 25.24 1.39
N GLN A 288 -11.53 26.17 2.21
CA GLN A 288 -10.09 26.44 2.32
C GLN A 288 -9.32 25.28 2.97
N VAL A 289 -9.88 24.65 4.01
CA VAL A 289 -9.28 23.46 4.64
C VAL A 289 -9.18 22.32 3.63
N PHE A 290 -10.25 22.06 2.88
CA PHE A 290 -10.26 21.08 1.78
C PHE A 290 -9.14 21.36 0.77
N GLY A 291 -9.05 22.60 0.26
CA GLY A 291 -8.00 22.99 -0.69
C GLY A 291 -6.58 22.75 -0.15
N ARG A 292 -6.32 23.06 1.12
CA ARG A 292 -5.03 22.77 1.77
C ARG A 292 -4.76 21.27 1.88
N MET A 293 -5.76 20.46 2.20
CA MET A 293 -5.61 19.00 2.31
C MET A 293 -5.30 18.36 0.95
N ILE A 294 -5.95 18.80 -0.13
CA ILE A 294 -5.66 18.36 -1.50
C ILE A 294 -4.26 18.79 -1.92
N ALA A 295 -3.90 20.06 -1.72
CA ALA A 295 -2.55 20.54 -2.01
C ALA A 295 -1.49 19.73 -1.25
N LYS A 296 -1.73 19.39 0.01
CA LYS A 296 -0.86 18.53 0.81
C LYS A 296 -0.78 17.10 0.25
N ALA A 297 -1.90 16.49 -0.11
CA ALA A 297 -1.94 15.16 -0.71
C ALA A 297 -1.20 15.10 -2.05
N GLN A 298 -1.32 16.15 -2.87
CA GLN A 298 -0.61 16.29 -4.15
C GLN A 298 0.89 16.58 -3.98
N ALA A 299 1.27 17.44 -3.01
CA ALA A 299 2.66 17.82 -2.76
C ALA A 299 3.50 16.67 -2.19
N VAL A 300 2.85 15.81 -1.39
CA VAL A 300 3.44 14.59 -0.84
C VAL A 300 3.64 13.52 -1.93
N GLY A 301 3.18 13.78 -3.17
CA GLY A 301 3.46 12.99 -4.36
C GLY A 301 3.11 11.54 -4.14
N ALA A 302 1.82 11.23 -3.97
CA ALA A 302 1.30 9.88 -3.74
C ALA A 302 2.30 9.05 -2.90
N ILE A 303 2.27 9.18 -1.56
CA ILE A 303 2.86 8.13 -0.70
C ILE A 303 2.11 6.86 -1.09
N THR A 304 2.64 6.17 -2.09
CA THR A 304 2.29 4.82 -2.39
C THR A 304 2.80 4.09 -1.17
N ARG A 305 1.88 3.67 -0.30
CA ARG A 305 2.16 2.73 0.79
C ARG A 305 2.54 1.41 0.13
N ASN A 306 3.74 1.35 -0.45
CA ASN A 306 4.22 0.25 -1.26
C ASN A 306 5.69 -0.03 -1.02
N VAL A 307 6.08 -1.24 -1.39
CA VAL A 307 7.44 -1.60 -1.68
C VAL A 307 7.69 -1.29 -3.14
N ARG A 308 8.67 -0.44 -3.40
CA ARG A 308 9.14 -0.10 -4.74
C ARG A 308 10.53 -0.69 -4.96
N ILE A 309 10.73 -1.34 -6.09
CA ILE A 309 11.99 -1.95 -6.48
C ILE A 309 12.35 -1.42 -7.86
N ASN A 310 13.42 -0.63 -7.94
CA ASN A 310 13.87 0.01 -9.17
C ASN A 310 15.32 -0.36 -9.46
N ASP A 311 15.67 -0.46 -10.74
CA ASP A 311 17.06 -0.46 -11.16
C ASP A 311 17.64 0.95 -10.99
N VAL A 312 18.75 1.06 -10.26
CA VAL A 312 19.52 2.29 -10.07
C VAL A 312 20.99 1.92 -10.14
N ASP A 313 21.71 2.50 -11.11
CA ASP A 313 23.16 2.31 -11.26
C ASP A 313 23.60 0.84 -11.19
N LYS A 314 22.91 -0.04 -11.94
CA LYS A 314 23.22 -1.48 -12.02
C LYS A 314 23.00 -2.25 -10.70
N LYS A 315 22.16 -1.73 -9.82
CA LYS A 315 21.71 -2.34 -8.56
C LYS A 315 20.19 -2.28 -8.48
N LEU A 316 19.56 -3.12 -7.66
CA LEU A 316 18.14 -2.95 -7.36
C LEU A 316 17.96 -2.21 -6.04
N ARG A 317 17.45 -0.99 -6.12
CA ARG A 317 17.07 -0.18 -4.95
C ARG A 317 15.69 -0.61 -4.46
N VAL A 318 15.59 -0.91 -3.16
CA VAL A 318 14.35 -1.26 -2.48
C VAL A 318 13.94 -0.11 -1.57
N GLU A 319 12.78 0.46 -1.83
CA GLU A 319 12.16 1.51 -1.01
C GLU A 319 10.87 0.97 -0.38
N ILE A 320 10.64 1.30 0.89
CA ILE A 320 9.40 1.00 1.60
C ILE A 320 8.77 2.34 1.97
N ASN A 321 7.56 2.60 1.48
CA ASN A 321 6.85 3.87 1.66
C ASN A 321 7.68 5.09 1.21
N GLY A 322 8.40 4.95 0.09
CA GLY A 322 9.24 5.99 -0.49
C GLY A 322 10.56 6.26 0.25
N LYS A 323 10.91 5.45 1.25
CA LYS A 323 12.18 5.55 1.99
C LYS A 323 13.08 4.38 1.64
N LEU A 324 14.37 4.65 1.42
CA LEU A 324 15.37 3.61 1.17
C LEU A 324 15.38 2.59 2.33
N PHE A 325 15.20 1.32 2.00
CA PHE A 325 15.41 0.21 2.92
C PHE A 325 16.77 -0.46 2.67
N THR A 326 17.02 -0.86 1.42
CA THR A 326 18.29 -1.48 1.04
C THR A 326 18.53 -1.43 -0.47
N GLU A 327 19.72 -1.81 -0.91
CA GLU A 327 20.03 -2.04 -2.32
C GLU A 327 20.64 -3.43 -2.50
N TYR A 328 20.12 -4.18 -3.48
CA TYR A 328 20.67 -5.46 -3.90
C TYR A 328 21.82 -5.22 -4.87
N ASN A 329 23.04 -5.51 -4.43
CA ASN A 329 24.27 -5.36 -5.18
C ASN A 329 24.65 -6.74 -5.75
N TYR A 330 24.65 -6.88 -7.08
CA TYR A 330 24.78 -8.19 -7.74
C TYR A 330 25.75 -8.21 -8.94
N GLN A 331 26.12 -7.05 -9.48
CA GLN A 331 27.09 -6.91 -10.58
C GLN A 331 28.48 -6.61 -10.03
N ASP A 332 29.51 -7.17 -10.67
CA ASP A 332 30.94 -6.89 -10.36
C ASP A 332 31.34 -7.08 -8.88
N VAL A 333 30.65 -8.00 -8.19
CA VAL A 333 30.85 -8.30 -6.78
C VAL A 333 31.25 -9.77 -6.58
N PRO A 334 32.02 -10.10 -5.52
CA PRO A 334 32.41 -11.50 -5.24
C PRO A 334 31.21 -12.43 -4.98
N ARG A 335 30.11 -11.86 -4.49
CA ARG A 335 28.82 -12.50 -4.24
C ARG A 335 27.72 -11.44 -4.12
N PRO A 336 26.45 -11.73 -4.43
CA PRO A 336 25.38 -10.78 -4.21
C PRO A 336 25.15 -10.49 -2.72
N PHE A 337 24.92 -9.22 -2.39
CA PHE A 337 24.68 -8.76 -1.01
C PHE A 337 23.74 -7.55 -0.98
N PHE A 338 23.27 -7.21 0.22
CA PHE A 338 22.41 -6.07 0.49
C PHE A 338 23.15 -4.97 1.25
N TYR A 339 23.19 -3.77 0.68
CA TYR A 339 23.87 -2.62 1.28
C TYR A 339 23.37 -1.28 0.69
N PRO A 340 23.12 -0.25 1.53
CA PRO A 340 23.05 -0.31 2.99
C PRO A 340 21.84 -1.13 3.45
N VAL A 341 21.73 -1.41 4.75
CA VAL A 341 20.48 -1.89 5.36
C VAL A 341 20.07 -0.84 6.38
N ILE A 342 18.98 -0.15 6.06
CA ILE A 342 18.42 0.92 6.86
C ILE A 342 17.48 0.31 7.89
N GLY A 343 17.63 0.67 9.16
CA GLY A 343 16.77 0.22 10.24
C GLY A 343 15.50 1.05 10.39
N PRO A 344 14.67 0.73 11.41
CA PRO A 344 13.33 1.30 11.58
C PRO A 344 13.31 2.77 12.01
N THR A 345 14.48 3.36 12.27
CA THR A 345 14.65 4.79 12.59
C THR A 345 15.07 5.61 11.37
N GLY A 346 15.28 4.99 10.22
CA GLY A 346 15.77 5.66 9.00
C GLY A 346 17.30 5.77 8.93
N VAL A 347 18.02 5.17 9.88
CA VAL A 347 19.49 5.17 9.96
C VAL A 347 20.03 3.76 9.64
N PRO A 348 21.16 3.61 8.95
CA PRO A 348 21.80 2.32 8.75
C PRO A 348 22.16 1.63 10.07
N ILE A 349 21.84 0.34 10.20
CA ILE A 349 22.21 -0.46 11.39
C ILE A 349 23.39 -1.42 11.13
N ILE A 350 23.97 -1.31 9.93
CA ILE A 350 25.06 -2.15 9.44
C ILE A 350 26.39 -1.41 9.48
N ARG A 351 27.46 -2.19 9.50
CA ARG A 351 28.81 -1.69 9.23
C ARG A 351 28.93 -1.29 7.75
N HIS A 352 29.67 -0.23 7.47
CA HIS A 352 29.91 0.31 6.14
C HIS A 352 31.09 -0.31 5.39
N TRP A 353 32.19 -0.61 6.07
CA TRP A 353 33.33 -1.30 5.50
C TRP A 353 32.96 -2.74 5.13
N PRO A 354 33.39 -3.25 3.95
CA PRO A 354 34.32 -2.63 2.99
C PRO A 354 33.67 -1.77 1.89
N MET A 355 32.34 -1.59 1.89
CA MET A 355 31.64 -0.90 0.80
C MET A 355 31.93 0.61 0.79
N LYS A 356 32.12 1.20 1.97
CA LYS A 356 32.62 2.57 2.14
C LYS A 356 33.29 2.70 3.52
N GLU A 357 34.04 3.77 3.73
CA GLU A 357 34.57 4.09 5.06
C GLU A 357 33.44 4.48 6.02
N GLY A 358 33.54 4.02 7.26
CA GLY A 358 32.58 4.30 8.32
C GLY A 358 33.27 4.76 9.60
N LYS A 359 32.58 5.58 10.38
CA LYS A 359 33.08 6.08 11.65
C LYS A 359 33.25 4.93 12.66
N ASP A 360 34.38 4.91 13.37
CA ASP A 360 34.69 3.92 14.41
C ASP A 360 34.72 2.46 13.91
N GLU A 361 34.90 2.27 12.59
CA GLU A 361 35.01 0.95 11.97
C GLU A 361 36.46 0.51 11.82
N THR A 362 36.73 -0.75 12.15
CA THR A 362 37.97 -1.43 11.75
C THR A 362 38.01 -1.59 10.23
N GLN A 363 39.17 -1.95 9.65
CA GLN A 363 39.30 -2.33 8.23
C GLN A 363 39.63 -3.83 8.06
N ASP A 364 39.18 -4.64 9.01
CA ASP A 364 39.30 -6.11 9.04
C ASP A 364 38.18 -6.80 8.23
N HIS A 365 38.35 -8.12 7.99
CA HIS A 365 37.32 -8.99 7.41
C HIS A 365 36.64 -8.37 6.17
N ARG A 366 37.42 -8.00 5.14
CA ARG A 366 36.93 -7.41 3.88
C ARG A 366 35.88 -8.25 3.13
N HIS A 367 35.64 -9.49 3.56
CA HIS A 367 34.63 -10.38 3.00
C HIS A 367 33.25 -10.26 3.66
N HIS A 368 33.12 -9.53 4.77
CA HIS A 368 31.85 -9.31 5.46
C HIS A 368 31.07 -8.13 4.84
N ARG A 369 30.33 -8.40 3.77
CA ARG A 369 29.57 -7.39 3.02
C ARG A 369 28.13 -7.22 3.50
N SER A 370 27.95 -6.49 4.60
CA SER A 370 26.64 -6.08 5.15
C SER A 370 25.68 -7.25 5.38
N LEU A 371 24.75 -7.57 4.47
CA LEU A 371 23.81 -8.69 4.58
C LEU A 371 23.97 -9.63 3.37
N TRP A 372 24.32 -10.90 3.59
CA TRP A 372 24.64 -11.84 2.51
C TRP A 372 24.36 -13.31 2.88
N PHE A 373 24.36 -14.17 1.87
CA PHE A 373 24.39 -15.62 2.03
C PHE A 373 25.56 -16.20 1.26
N THR A 374 26.36 -17.03 1.93
CA THR A 374 27.45 -17.82 1.32
C THR A 374 27.84 -18.99 2.24
N HIS A 375 28.86 -19.77 1.88
CA HIS A 375 29.37 -20.83 2.73
C HIS A 375 30.88 -21.07 2.53
N GLY A 376 31.59 -21.48 3.58
CA GLY A 376 33.05 -21.57 3.60
C GLY A 376 33.65 -22.83 2.98
N GLU A 377 32.87 -23.88 2.77
CA GLU A 377 33.36 -25.12 2.13
C GLU A 377 32.25 -25.78 1.31
N VAL A 378 32.29 -25.64 -0.02
CA VAL A 378 31.35 -26.31 -0.94
C VAL A 378 32.14 -27.15 -1.94
N ASN A 379 32.02 -28.48 -1.85
CA ASN A 379 32.89 -29.42 -2.59
C ASN A 379 34.38 -29.07 -2.46
N GLY A 380 34.83 -28.65 -1.28
CA GLY A 380 36.22 -28.25 -1.01
C GLY A 380 36.60 -26.84 -1.48
N VAL A 381 35.64 -26.04 -1.99
CA VAL A 381 35.88 -24.66 -2.44
C VAL A 381 35.36 -23.65 -1.41
N ASP A 382 36.17 -22.66 -1.07
CA ASP A 382 35.81 -21.57 -0.15
C ASP A 382 35.06 -20.44 -0.88
N PHE A 383 33.78 -20.24 -0.53
CA PHE A 383 32.97 -19.11 -0.98
C PHE A 383 32.73 -18.07 0.13
N TRP A 384 33.29 -18.25 1.34
CA TRP A 384 33.18 -17.27 2.42
C TRP A 384 34.19 -16.14 2.26
N SER A 385 35.45 -16.48 2.02
CA SER A 385 36.53 -15.49 1.89
C SER A 385 36.52 -14.78 0.54
N GLU A 386 37.28 -13.67 0.48
CA GLU A 386 37.55 -12.92 -0.76
C GLU A 386 39.05 -12.89 -1.04
N GLY A 387 39.49 -13.53 -2.13
CA GLY A 387 40.89 -13.54 -2.56
C GLY A 387 41.13 -14.45 -3.76
N SER A 388 42.39 -14.58 -4.19
CA SER A 388 42.80 -15.36 -5.36
C SER A 388 42.55 -16.88 -5.23
N ARG A 389 42.33 -17.38 -4.02
CA ARG A 389 42.03 -18.79 -3.74
C ARG A 389 40.55 -19.10 -3.53
N SER A 390 39.69 -18.08 -3.50
CA SER A 390 38.26 -18.22 -3.19
C SER A 390 37.41 -18.35 -4.45
N GLY A 391 36.30 -19.08 -4.34
CA GLY A 391 35.24 -19.08 -5.34
C GLY A 391 34.40 -17.80 -5.30
N LYS A 392 33.60 -17.59 -6.34
CA LYS A 392 32.67 -16.47 -6.48
C LYS A 392 31.24 -16.97 -6.66
N ILE A 393 30.27 -16.23 -6.12
CA ILE A 393 28.86 -16.44 -6.45
C ILE A 393 28.49 -15.36 -7.46
N VAL A 394 28.27 -15.76 -8.70
CA VAL A 394 28.02 -14.84 -9.82
C VAL A 394 26.52 -14.79 -10.09
N HIS A 395 25.95 -13.59 -10.12
CA HIS A 395 24.57 -13.40 -10.55
C HIS A 395 24.41 -13.83 -12.01
N ASP A 396 23.41 -14.67 -12.29
CA ASP A 396 23.11 -15.15 -13.64
C ASP A 396 22.00 -14.30 -14.26
N LYS A 397 20.84 -14.26 -13.61
CA LYS A 397 19.69 -13.45 -14.05
C LYS A 397 18.67 -13.23 -12.94
N PHE A 398 17.84 -12.21 -13.12
CA PHE A 398 16.57 -12.09 -12.41
C PHE A 398 15.52 -13.03 -13.02
N VAL A 399 14.81 -13.73 -12.14
CA VAL A 399 13.61 -14.52 -12.49
C VAL A 399 12.36 -13.66 -12.33
N GLN A 400 12.32 -12.84 -11.27
CA GLN A 400 11.20 -11.93 -10.99
C GLN A 400 11.72 -10.68 -10.29
N ILE A 401 11.22 -9.52 -10.70
CA ILE A 401 11.29 -8.29 -9.94
C ILE A 401 9.87 -7.76 -9.87
N SER A 402 9.32 -7.58 -8.68
CA SER A 402 7.99 -7.00 -8.52
C SER A 402 7.94 -6.00 -7.37
N SER A 403 7.42 -4.83 -7.67
CA SER A 403 6.94 -3.87 -6.67
C SER A 403 5.52 -4.25 -6.26
N GLY A 404 5.10 -3.85 -5.06
CA GLY A 404 3.76 -4.14 -4.59
C GLY A 404 3.39 -3.42 -3.31
N ARG A 405 2.10 -3.26 -3.05
CA ARG A 405 1.60 -2.47 -1.90
C ARG A 405 2.02 -3.05 -0.55
N LYS A 406 1.84 -4.35 -0.37
CA LYS A 406 2.17 -5.07 0.88
C LYS A 406 3.55 -5.73 0.82
N VAL A 407 3.94 -6.21 -0.35
CA VAL A 407 5.18 -6.97 -0.55
C VAL A 407 5.81 -6.62 -1.89
N GLY A 408 7.14 -6.52 -1.92
CA GLY A 408 7.93 -6.53 -3.14
C GLY A 408 8.84 -7.75 -3.18
N ILE A 409 9.14 -8.27 -4.37
CA ILE A 409 9.89 -9.52 -4.57
C ILE A 409 11.09 -9.28 -5.49
N ILE A 410 12.25 -9.77 -5.08
CA ILE A 410 13.40 -9.99 -5.95
C ILE A 410 13.67 -11.49 -5.97
N GLN A 411 13.54 -12.10 -7.14
CA GLN A 411 13.93 -13.49 -7.37
C GLN A 411 15.09 -13.54 -8.37
N SER A 412 16.16 -14.23 -8.01
CA SER A 412 17.38 -14.34 -8.83
C SER A 412 17.87 -15.77 -8.94
N ARG A 413 18.65 -16.05 -10.00
CA ARG A 413 19.50 -17.24 -10.12
C ARG A 413 20.96 -16.83 -10.07
N ASN A 414 21.78 -17.66 -9.43
CA ASN A 414 23.21 -17.43 -9.26
C ASN A 414 24.01 -18.71 -9.52
N LYS A 415 25.28 -18.56 -9.90
CA LYS A 415 26.24 -19.64 -10.15
C LYS A 415 27.36 -19.58 -9.11
N TRP A 416 27.68 -20.72 -8.50
CA TRP A 416 28.82 -20.85 -7.58
C TRP A 416 30.02 -21.33 -8.39
N VAL A 417 30.96 -20.43 -8.67
CA VAL A 417 32.08 -20.64 -9.59
C VAL A 417 33.38 -20.77 -8.80
N ALA A 418 34.08 -21.89 -8.96
CA ALA A 418 35.41 -22.10 -8.40
C ALA A 418 36.46 -21.24 -9.10
N ARG A 419 37.67 -21.18 -8.53
CA ARG A 419 38.77 -20.34 -9.03
C ARG A 419 39.20 -20.65 -10.47
N ASP A 420 39.04 -21.90 -10.89
CA ASP A 420 39.38 -22.41 -12.23
C ASP A 420 38.27 -22.18 -13.25
N GLY A 421 37.19 -21.48 -12.86
CA GLY A 421 36.03 -21.22 -13.72
C GLY A 421 34.98 -22.33 -13.69
N LYS A 422 35.23 -23.45 -13.00
CA LYS A 422 34.26 -24.55 -12.90
C LYS A 422 33.04 -24.12 -12.08
N VAL A 423 31.85 -24.31 -12.62
CA VAL A 423 30.60 -24.15 -11.86
C VAL A 423 30.42 -25.37 -10.97
N ILE A 424 30.32 -25.14 -9.66
CA ILE A 424 30.11 -26.17 -8.63
C ILE A 424 28.63 -26.47 -8.46
N CYS A 425 27.81 -25.43 -8.41
CA CYS A 425 26.36 -25.53 -8.27
C CYS A 425 25.68 -24.22 -8.68
N THR A 426 24.36 -24.19 -8.66
CA THR A 426 23.56 -22.98 -8.87
C THR A 426 22.61 -22.78 -7.71
N ASP A 427 22.19 -21.54 -7.43
CA ASP A 427 21.12 -21.27 -6.48
C ASP A 427 19.99 -20.44 -7.10
N THR A 428 18.80 -20.59 -6.54
CA THR A 428 17.69 -19.64 -6.72
C THR A 428 17.47 -18.93 -5.40
N ARG A 429 17.35 -17.60 -5.40
CA ARG A 429 17.03 -16.80 -4.20
C ARG A 429 15.73 -16.06 -4.40
N THR A 430 14.89 -16.05 -3.38
CA THR A 430 13.68 -15.22 -3.32
C THR A 430 13.76 -14.32 -2.10
N HIS A 431 13.78 -13.01 -2.33
CA HIS A 431 13.75 -11.99 -1.30
C HIS A 431 12.38 -11.33 -1.30
N ARG A 432 11.71 -11.32 -0.16
CA ARG A 432 10.40 -10.66 0.00
C ARG A 432 10.54 -9.55 1.02
N PHE A 433 10.23 -8.33 0.60
CA PHE A 433 10.27 -7.15 1.45
C PHE A 433 8.85 -6.78 1.80
N TYR A 434 8.56 -6.56 3.08
CA TYR A 434 7.20 -6.30 3.54
C TYR A 434 7.01 -4.85 3.97
N ASN A 435 5.90 -4.27 3.54
CA ASN A 435 5.40 -3.01 4.06
C ASN A 435 4.43 -3.32 5.20
N ARG A 436 4.91 -3.25 6.45
CA ARG A 436 4.09 -3.45 7.65
C ARG A 436 4.30 -2.31 8.67
N PRO A 437 3.31 -2.03 9.53
CA PRO A 437 3.41 -0.98 10.54
C PRO A 437 4.34 -1.32 11.71
N ASP A 438 4.65 -2.59 11.95
CA ASP A 438 5.31 -3.14 13.14
C ASP A 438 6.84 -3.33 13.00
N GLY A 439 7.47 -2.78 11.97
CA GLY A 439 8.91 -2.89 11.74
C GLY A 439 9.22 -3.19 10.28
N GLN A 440 10.51 -3.29 9.93
CA GLN A 440 10.90 -3.70 8.58
C GLN A 440 11.18 -5.20 8.57
N ILE A 441 10.56 -5.91 7.64
CA ILE A 441 10.73 -7.37 7.50
C ILE A 441 11.24 -7.69 6.11
N MET A 442 12.23 -8.59 6.08
CA MET A 442 12.75 -9.19 4.85
C MET A 442 12.81 -10.71 5.01
N ASP A 443 12.08 -11.43 4.16
CA ASP A 443 12.27 -12.88 4.04
C ASP A 443 13.36 -13.17 3.02
N PHE A 444 14.23 -14.11 3.36
CA PHE A 444 15.32 -14.61 2.53
C PHE A 444 15.15 -16.12 2.37
N GLU A 445 14.76 -16.54 1.17
CA GLU A 445 14.68 -17.95 0.79
C GLU A 445 15.77 -18.25 -0.24
N ILE A 446 16.50 -19.35 -0.04
CA ILE A 446 17.50 -19.83 -0.99
C ILE A 446 17.34 -21.33 -1.21
N THR A 447 17.34 -21.72 -2.47
CA THR A 447 17.39 -23.12 -2.90
C THR A 447 18.70 -23.36 -3.65
N ILE A 448 19.58 -24.17 -3.06
CA ILE A 448 20.81 -24.63 -3.69
C ILE A 448 20.48 -25.85 -4.53
N HIS A 449 20.90 -25.85 -5.80
CA HIS A 449 20.68 -26.92 -6.76
C HIS A 449 22.01 -27.60 -7.08
N ALA A 450 22.08 -28.91 -6.87
CA ALA A 450 23.18 -29.75 -7.32
C ALA A 450 23.11 -29.95 -8.84
N SER A 451 23.33 -28.86 -9.58
CA SER A 451 23.14 -28.77 -11.04
C SER A 451 24.36 -29.24 -11.84
N HIS A 452 25.48 -29.49 -11.18
CA HIS A 452 26.76 -29.85 -11.79
C HIS A 452 27.42 -31.01 -11.03
N GLY A 453 26.63 -32.04 -10.72
CA GLY A 453 27.03 -33.14 -9.84
C GLY A 453 26.61 -32.93 -8.39
N LYS A 454 26.86 -33.94 -7.56
CA LYS A 454 26.61 -33.88 -6.11
C LYS A 454 27.28 -32.66 -5.46
N VAL A 455 26.61 -32.06 -4.50
CA VAL A 455 27.12 -30.92 -3.73
C VAL A 455 27.20 -31.28 -2.26
N VAL A 456 28.38 -31.14 -1.67
CA VAL A 456 28.62 -31.26 -0.23
C VAL A 456 28.82 -29.86 0.32
N MET A 457 27.89 -29.44 1.18
CA MET A 457 28.05 -28.27 2.03
C MET A 457 28.78 -28.73 3.30
N GLY A 458 30.03 -28.31 3.46
CA GLY A 458 30.96 -28.85 4.45
C GLY A 458 30.80 -28.31 5.87
N ASP A 459 31.26 -29.08 6.84
CA ASP A 459 31.29 -28.71 8.26
C ASP A 459 32.36 -27.63 8.54
N THR A 460 31.91 -26.39 8.59
CA THR A 460 32.73 -25.24 8.95
C THR A 460 31.92 -24.17 9.69
N LYS A 461 32.56 -23.47 10.64
CA LYS A 461 31.99 -22.28 11.27
C LYS A 461 31.76 -21.13 10.27
N GLU A 462 32.45 -21.11 9.15
CA GLU A 462 32.35 -20.03 8.15
C GLU A 462 31.07 -20.19 7.29
N GLY A 463 29.95 -19.65 7.78
CA GLY A 463 28.66 -19.72 7.11
C GLY A 463 27.51 -19.19 7.99
N SER A 464 26.28 -19.07 7.51
CA SER A 464 25.91 -19.02 6.08
C SER A 464 25.03 -17.81 5.74
N MET A 465 23.87 -17.67 6.39
CA MET A 465 23.04 -16.45 6.30
C MET A 465 23.56 -15.44 7.31
N ALA A 466 24.16 -14.34 6.86
CA ALA A 466 24.94 -13.45 7.70
C ALA A 466 24.57 -11.96 7.53
N ILE A 467 24.67 -11.21 8.63
CA ILE A 467 24.65 -9.75 8.67
C ILE A 467 25.83 -9.22 9.51
N ARG A 468 26.39 -8.06 9.11
CA ARG A 468 27.48 -7.36 9.80
C ARG A 468 27.00 -6.02 10.35
N LEU A 469 26.96 -5.90 11.67
CA LEU A 469 26.32 -4.75 12.34
C LEU A 469 27.27 -3.59 12.63
N ALA A 470 26.66 -2.41 12.79
CA ALA A 470 27.34 -1.16 13.10
C ALA A 470 28.20 -1.29 14.39
N PRO A 471 29.33 -0.56 14.50
CA PRO A 471 30.21 -0.60 15.68
C PRO A 471 29.51 -0.47 17.02
N THR A 472 28.50 0.41 17.11
CA THR A 472 27.77 0.69 18.34
C THR A 472 26.86 -0.45 18.78
N MET A 473 26.45 -1.33 17.86
CA MET A 473 25.64 -2.52 18.13
C MET A 473 26.48 -3.76 18.46
N ARG A 474 27.82 -3.65 18.49
CA ARG A 474 28.69 -4.72 18.95
C ARG A 474 28.63 -4.83 20.47
N VAL A 475 28.83 -6.03 20.99
CA VAL A 475 29.06 -6.25 22.42
C VAL A 475 30.44 -5.71 22.80
N ASP A 476 31.46 -6.09 22.01
CA ASP A 476 32.85 -5.69 22.24
C ASP A 476 33.27 -4.54 21.30
N GLY A 477 34.18 -3.70 21.79
CA GLY A 477 34.83 -2.65 21.03
C GLY A 477 34.69 -1.27 21.69
N LYS A 478 35.52 -0.32 21.26
CA LYS A 478 35.63 1.02 21.86
C LYS A 478 34.28 1.75 22.01
N VAL A 479 33.38 1.55 21.05
CA VAL A 479 32.05 2.16 21.02
C VAL A 479 30.91 1.13 21.15
N GLY A 480 31.24 -0.14 21.37
CA GLY A 480 30.29 -1.25 21.47
C GLY A 480 29.44 -1.14 22.72
N LYS A 481 28.11 -1.14 22.54
CA LYS A 481 27.10 -1.06 23.61
C LYS A 481 25.88 -1.95 23.28
N GLY A 482 26.05 -2.89 22.35
CA GLY A 482 25.00 -3.80 21.95
C GLY A 482 25.01 -5.09 22.75
N HIS A 483 23.99 -5.91 22.50
CA HIS A 483 23.77 -7.19 23.14
C HIS A 483 23.30 -8.22 22.14
N ILE A 484 23.56 -9.48 22.47
CA ILE A 484 23.09 -10.66 21.74
C ILE A 484 22.18 -11.45 22.67
N ILE A 485 21.05 -11.91 22.17
CA ILE A 485 20.16 -12.83 22.89
C ILE A 485 19.59 -13.85 21.91
N ASN A 486 19.37 -15.09 22.34
CA ASN A 486 18.72 -16.10 21.52
C ASN A 486 17.47 -16.68 22.21
N SER A 487 16.71 -17.51 21.47
CA SER A 487 15.45 -18.08 21.98
C SER A 487 15.60 -18.93 23.24
N GLU A 488 16.81 -19.44 23.52
CA GLU A 488 17.12 -20.25 24.71
C GLU A 488 17.67 -19.40 25.87
N GLY A 489 17.71 -18.07 25.71
CA GLY A 489 18.19 -17.14 26.73
C GLY A 489 19.71 -17.02 26.84
N ASN A 490 20.48 -17.58 25.89
CA ASN A 490 21.94 -17.38 25.88
C ASN A 490 22.26 -15.95 25.46
N ARG A 491 23.10 -15.27 26.24
CA ARG A 491 23.40 -13.85 26.06
C ARG A 491 24.84 -13.62 25.63
N ASP A 492 25.05 -12.64 24.76
CA ASP A 492 26.36 -12.16 24.31
C ASP A 492 27.27 -13.31 23.82
N GLY A 493 28.51 -13.40 24.32
CA GLY A 493 29.45 -14.45 23.92
C GLY A 493 28.94 -15.88 24.15
N ALA A 494 28.04 -16.09 25.13
CA ALA A 494 27.49 -17.41 25.43
C ALA A 494 26.54 -17.94 24.34
N ALA A 495 26.05 -17.07 23.45
CA ALA A 495 25.20 -17.48 22.33
C ALA A 495 25.99 -18.13 21.18
N TRP A 496 27.33 -18.01 21.17
CA TRP A 496 28.15 -18.60 20.11
C TRP A 496 28.03 -20.12 20.06
N GLY A 497 27.73 -20.65 18.88
CA GLY A 497 27.63 -22.08 18.63
C GLY A 497 26.47 -22.75 19.36
N LYS A 498 25.48 -21.99 19.86
CA LYS A 498 24.29 -22.57 20.50
C LYS A 498 23.16 -22.73 19.50
N ARG A 499 22.34 -23.77 19.72
CA ARG A 499 21.12 -24.02 18.94
C ARG A 499 20.00 -23.14 19.47
N ALA A 500 19.32 -22.41 18.60
CA ALA A 500 18.17 -21.60 18.97
C ALA A 500 17.31 -21.29 17.74
N ALA A 501 16.00 -21.14 17.93
CA ALA A 501 15.04 -20.90 16.85
C ALA A 501 15.18 -19.52 16.21
N TRP A 502 15.63 -18.56 17.00
CA TRP A 502 15.98 -17.21 16.57
C TRP A 502 17.12 -16.66 17.45
N CYS A 503 17.83 -15.69 16.91
CA CYS A 503 18.78 -14.87 17.65
C CYS A 503 18.54 -13.41 17.28
N ASP A 504 18.77 -12.52 18.23
CA ASP A 504 18.60 -11.08 18.10
C ASP A 504 19.88 -10.35 18.53
N TYR A 505 20.20 -9.29 17.79
CA TYR A 505 21.21 -8.32 18.14
C TYR A 505 20.55 -6.95 18.24
N PHE A 506 20.70 -6.30 19.38
CA PHE A 506 20.19 -4.95 19.59
C PHE A 506 21.24 -4.06 20.25
N GLY A 507 21.15 -2.76 20.00
CA GLY A 507 22.07 -1.77 20.54
C GLY A 507 21.76 -0.36 20.07
N PRO A 508 22.49 0.65 20.56
CA PRO A 508 22.24 2.03 20.20
C PRO A 508 22.73 2.34 18.78
N VAL A 509 21.88 3.00 17.99
CA VAL A 509 22.23 3.66 16.72
C VAL A 509 21.66 5.07 16.80
N GLU A 510 22.55 6.08 16.71
CA GLU A 510 22.20 7.50 16.88
C GLU A 510 21.34 7.79 18.14
N GLY A 511 21.69 7.14 19.25
CA GLY A 511 21.03 7.33 20.54
C GLY A 511 19.70 6.57 20.71
N GLN A 512 19.23 5.83 19.69
CA GLN A 512 18.03 5.00 19.78
C GLN A 512 18.41 3.51 19.83
N ILE A 513 17.76 2.74 20.71
CA ILE A 513 17.91 1.29 20.71
C ILE A 513 17.13 0.70 19.54
N VAL A 514 17.84 -0.04 18.69
CA VAL A 514 17.30 -0.77 17.56
C VAL A 514 17.89 -2.17 17.54
N GLY A 515 17.23 -3.10 16.87
CA GLY A 515 17.69 -4.47 16.75
C GLY A 515 17.38 -5.11 15.41
N VAL A 516 18.01 -6.25 15.20
CA VAL A 516 17.74 -7.16 14.09
C VAL A 516 17.75 -8.59 14.61
N ALA A 517 16.62 -9.27 14.44
CA ALA A 517 16.51 -10.68 14.69
C ALA A 517 16.53 -11.48 13.39
N ILE A 518 17.24 -12.61 13.39
CA ILE A 518 17.20 -13.60 12.32
C ILE A 518 16.41 -14.81 12.84
N PHE A 519 15.41 -15.23 12.08
CA PHE A 519 14.56 -16.38 12.37
C PHE A 519 14.95 -17.56 11.48
N ASP A 520 15.14 -18.72 12.11
CA ASP A 520 15.35 -19.99 11.41
C ASP A 520 14.00 -20.69 11.25
N HIS A 521 13.56 -20.93 10.02
CA HIS A 521 12.25 -21.53 9.79
C HIS A 521 12.22 -23.02 10.21
N PRO A 522 11.12 -23.54 10.81
CA PRO A 522 11.03 -24.94 11.24
C PRO A 522 11.24 -26.00 10.16
N THR A 523 11.08 -25.63 8.88
CA THR A 523 11.30 -26.54 7.75
C THR A 523 12.74 -26.53 7.23
N ASN A 524 13.63 -25.74 7.82
CA ASN A 524 15.03 -25.77 7.45
C ASN A 524 15.69 -27.07 7.93
N PRO A 525 16.63 -27.63 7.14
CA PRO A 525 17.47 -28.72 7.59
C PRO A 525 18.17 -28.37 8.91
N LYS A 526 18.15 -29.32 9.85
CA LYS A 526 18.77 -29.18 11.18
C LYS A 526 18.19 -28.02 12.02
N HIS A 527 16.94 -27.62 11.81
CA HIS A 527 16.25 -26.71 12.72
C HIS A 527 16.16 -27.27 14.17
N PRO A 528 16.23 -26.43 15.21
CA PRO A 528 16.77 -25.07 15.19
C PRO A 528 18.28 -25.07 14.87
N THR A 529 18.72 -24.15 14.02
CA THR A 529 20.12 -24.00 13.61
C THR A 529 21.04 -23.57 14.77
N TRP A 530 22.36 -23.73 14.57
CA TRP A 530 23.38 -23.11 15.40
C TRP A 530 23.65 -21.66 14.97
N TRP A 531 24.11 -20.84 15.90
CA TRP A 531 24.40 -19.42 15.69
C TRP A 531 25.90 -19.13 15.69
N HIS A 532 26.44 -18.75 14.53
CA HIS A 532 27.78 -18.19 14.40
C HIS A 532 27.73 -16.69 14.73
N VAL A 533 27.61 -16.41 16.02
CA VAL A 533 27.57 -15.06 16.56
C VAL A 533 28.90 -14.68 17.17
N ARG A 534 29.31 -13.42 17.00
CA ARG A 534 30.55 -12.86 17.53
C ARG A 534 30.26 -11.52 18.19
N THR A 535 30.82 -11.32 19.37
CA THR A 535 30.72 -10.07 20.13
C THR A 535 31.19 -8.84 19.36
N TYR A 536 32.05 -9.01 18.36
CA TYR A 536 32.49 -7.94 17.45
C TYR A 536 31.52 -7.66 16.26
N GLY A 537 30.30 -8.22 16.26
CA GLY A 537 29.21 -7.86 15.34
C GLY A 537 29.05 -8.72 14.08
N LEU A 538 29.66 -9.92 14.03
CA LEU A 538 29.31 -10.92 13.00
C LEU A 538 28.12 -11.72 13.52
N PHE A 539 27.04 -11.74 12.75
CA PHE A 539 25.81 -12.39 13.14
C PHE A 539 25.34 -13.30 12.01
N ALA A 540 25.46 -14.63 12.20
CA ALA A 540 25.06 -15.58 11.18
C ALA A 540 24.34 -16.84 11.72
N ALA A 541 23.33 -17.29 10.97
CA ALA A 541 22.75 -18.63 11.11
C ALA A 541 23.61 -19.64 10.35
N ASN A 542 24.04 -20.71 11.02
CA ASN A 542 24.92 -21.72 10.45
C ASN A 542 24.51 -23.16 10.85
N PRO A 543 23.83 -23.92 9.97
CA PRO A 543 23.43 -25.29 10.26
C PRO A 543 24.57 -26.32 10.07
N PHE A 544 25.75 -25.89 9.62
CA PHE A 544 26.83 -26.78 9.18
C PHE A 544 27.99 -26.89 10.17
N GLY A 545 28.31 -25.87 10.96
CA GLY A 545 29.57 -25.82 11.74
C GLY A 545 29.65 -26.69 13.01
N VAL A 546 29.07 -27.89 13.01
CA VAL A 546 28.96 -28.78 14.18
C VAL A 546 30.34 -29.10 14.79
N HIS A 547 31.37 -29.34 13.98
CA HIS A 547 32.73 -29.56 14.46
C HIS A 547 33.23 -28.38 15.31
N ASN A 548 33.05 -27.15 14.83
CA ASN A 548 33.54 -25.96 15.51
C ASN A 548 32.66 -25.54 16.69
N PHE A 549 31.36 -25.79 16.64
CA PHE A 549 30.42 -25.37 17.69
C PHE A 549 30.33 -26.36 18.85
N GLU A 550 30.50 -27.65 18.59
CA GLU A 550 30.32 -28.71 19.59
C GLU A 550 31.60 -29.54 19.82
N GLY A 551 32.69 -29.30 19.08
CA GLY A 551 33.92 -30.08 19.19
C GLY A 551 33.81 -31.50 18.65
N LYS A 552 32.76 -31.80 17.86
CA LYS A 552 32.55 -33.12 17.25
C LYS A 552 33.52 -33.38 16.09
N PRO A 553 33.70 -34.62 15.61
CA PRO A 553 34.60 -34.92 14.49
C PRO A 553 34.28 -34.10 13.23
N LYS A 554 35.32 -33.70 12.48
CA LYS A 554 35.15 -32.95 11.22
C LYS A 554 34.26 -33.73 10.25
N GLY A 555 33.31 -33.04 9.63
CA GLY A 555 32.35 -33.63 8.68
C GLY A 555 31.02 -34.04 9.31
N THR A 556 30.89 -34.01 10.64
CA THR A 556 29.60 -34.29 11.33
C THR A 556 28.49 -33.34 10.86
N GLY A 557 28.88 -32.10 10.56
CA GLY A 557 28.01 -31.04 10.10
C GLY A 557 27.72 -31.01 8.61
N ASP A 558 28.32 -31.90 7.80
CA ASP A 558 28.13 -31.93 6.35
C ASP A 558 26.65 -32.11 5.99
N ILE A 559 26.26 -31.52 4.86
CA ILE A 559 25.00 -31.84 4.19
C ILE A 559 25.29 -32.10 2.72
N THR A 560 25.00 -33.33 2.28
CA THR A 560 25.12 -33.72 0.88
C THR A 560 23.80 -33.55 0.15
N ILE A 561 23.83 -32.83 -0.97
CA ILE A 561 22.75 -32.69 -1.94
C ILE A 561 23.11 -33.62 -3.11
N PRO A 562 22.34 -34.71 -3.34
CA PRO A 562 22.57 -35.61 -4.47
C PRO A 562 22.47 -34.89 -5.81
N ASP A 563 23.12 -35.42 -6.84
CA ASP A 563 23.07 -34.86 -8.19
C ASP A 563 21.63 -34.71 -8.69
N GLY A 564 21.32 -33.57 -9.31
CA GLY A 564 19.98 -33.21 -9.77
C GLY A 564 18.96 -32.91 -8.66
N LYS A 565 19.35 -32.92 -7.37
CA LYS A 565 18.47 -32.54 -6.24
C LYS A 565 18.76 -31.12 -5.76
N SER A 566 17.93 -30.66 -4.82
CA SER A 566 18.01 -29.32 -4.27
C SER A 566 17.77 -29.29 -2.77
N LEU A 567 18.32 -28.27 -2.10
CA LEU A 567 18.16 -28.02 -0.68
C LEU A 567 17.73 -26.57 -0.45
N THR A 568 16.68 -26.37 0.35
CA THR A 568 16.12 -25.03 0.60
C THR A 568 16.31 -24.60 2.04
N PHE A 569 16.73 -23.36 2.23
CA PHE A 569 16.77 -22.65 3.51
C PHE A 569 15.90 -21.40 3.46
N ARG A 570 15.26 -21.10 4.58
CA ARG A 570 14.30 -20.00 4.75
C ARG A 570 14.61 -19.24 6.03
N TYR A 571 14.85 -17.95 5.88
CA TYR A 571 15.12 -17.05 6.99
C TYR A 571 14.18 -15.85 6.91
N ARG A 572 13.84 -15.29 8.07
CA ARG A 572 13.25 -13.95 8.16
C ARG A 572 14.20 -13.07 8.95
N LEU A 573 14.42 -11.87 8.44
CA LEU A 573 15.06 -10.79 9.15
C LEU A 573 14.00 -9.79 9.60
N TYR A 574 13.97 -9.52 10.89
CA TYR A 574 13.06 -8.58 11.52
C TYR A 574 13.86 -7.43 12.14
N PHE A 575 13.71 -6.23 11.58
CA PHE A 575 14.39 -5.02 12.01
C PHE A 575 13.44 -4.19 12.87
N HIS A 576 13.82 -3.95 14.13
CA HIS A 576 12.90 -3.42 15.14
C HIS A 576 13.51 -2.32 16.02
N LYS A 577 12.63 -1.60 16.72
CA LYS A 577 12.99 -0.65 17.78
C LYS A 577 12.98 -1.38 19.11
N GLY A 578 13.85 -0.97 20.03
CA GLY A 578 13.96 -1.59 21.35
C GLY A 578 14.68 -2.94 21.32
N ASP A 579 14.64 -3.62 22.46
CA ASP A 579 15.18 -4.96 22.68
C ASP A 579 14.20 -6.07 22.25
N GLU A 580 14.57 -7.34 22.50
CA GLU A 580 13.81 -8.52 22.06
C GLU A 580 12.42 -8.59 22.67
N LYS A 581 12.24 -8.02 23.87
CA LYS A 581 10.96 -8.01 24.61
C LYS A 581 10.08 -6.87 24.12
N GLN A 582 10.62 -5.66 24.05
CA GLN A 582 9.91 -4.47 23.57
C GLN A 582 9.43 -4.66 22.12
N ALA A 583 10.27 -5.29 21.30
CA ALA A 583 9.96 -5.59 19.90
C ALA A 583 9.16 -6.88 19.69
N LYS A 584 8.85 -7.62 20.77
CA LYS A 584 8.06 -8.86 20.72
C LYS A 584 8.63 -9.90 19.75
N VAL A 585 9.95 -10.05 19.74
CA VAL A 585 10.68 -10.91 18.78
C VAL A 585 10.14 -12.35 18.79
N ALA A 586 9.88 -12.90 19.98
CA ALA A 586 9.31 -14.24 20.12
C ALA A 586 7.89 -14.39 19.54
N GLU A 587 7.08 -13.33 19.54
CA GLU A 587 5.74 -13.33 18.93
C GLU A 587 5.87 -13.34 17.40
N HIS A 588 6.69 -12.47 16.83
CA HIS A 588 6.95 -12.44 15.39
C HIS A 588 7.60 -13.72 14.86
N TYR A 589 8.43 -14.39 15.67
CA TYR A 589 8.93 -15.72 15.33
C TYR A 589 7.79 -16.73 15.23
N ARG A 590 6.86 -16.78 16.19
CA ARG A 590 5.71 -17.70 16.15
C ARG A 590 4.84 -17.46 14.91
N GLU A 591 4.62 -16.20 14.53
CA GLU A 591 3.92 -15.86 13.28
C GLU A 591 4.65 -16.41 12.05
N TYR A 592 5.98 -16.25 12.00
CA TYR A 592 6.79 -16.74 10.89
C TYR A 592 6.83 -18.26 10.82
N ALA A 593 7.04 -18.93 11.95
CA ALA A 593 7.11 -20.38 12.07
C ALA A 593 5.80 -21.08 11.69
N ALA A 594 4.65 -20.38 11.81
CA ALA A 594 3.35 -20.90 11.41
C ALA A 594 3.10 -20.84 9.88
N ILE A 595 3.94 -20.13 9.12
CA ILE A 595 3.80 -20.02 7.66
C ILE A 595 4.14 -21.36 7.02
N LYS A 596 3.18 -21.93 6.28
CA LYS A 596 3.44 -23.12 5.45
C LYS A 596 4.11 -22.67 4.15
N PRO A 597 5.33 -23.13 3.83
CA PRO A 597 5.94 -22.81 2.54
C PRO A 597 5.07 -23.31 1.39
N ALA A 598 5.01 -22.56 0.30
CA ALA A 598 4.43 -23.06 -0.94
C ALA A 598 5.19 -24.32 -1.38
N LYS A 599 4.45 -25.35 -1.81
CA LYS A 599 5.02 -26.62 -2.29
C LYS A 599 5.82 -26.43 -3.57
#